data_AF-W7IXB1-F1
#
_entry.id   AF-W7IXB1-F1
#
_cell.length_a   1.000
_cell.length_b   1.000
_cell.length_c   1.000
_cell.angle_alpha   90.00
_cell.angle_beta   90.00
_cell.angle_gamma   90.00
#
_symmetry.space_group_name_H-M   'P 1'
#
loop_
_entity.id
_entity.type
_entity.pdbx_description
1 polymer ?
#
loop_
_entity_poly.entity_id
_entity_poly.type
_entity_poly.pdbx_seq_one_letter_code
_entity_poly.pdbx_strand_id
1 'polypeptide(L)'
;MAGADPLTPAFAEICNGTSGCVTADISFSNRSATVVGNVFDDRNAGSTTAVFDFYTANGYYSTQTRTATNERKPFHFTEPGPVGGINLVRVGLIANATGAYTFVADVYKL
;
A
#
# COMPACT_ATOMS: atom_id res chain seq x y z
N MET A 1 -12.70 -12.58 24.78
CA MET A 1 -11.53 -13.21 24.15
C MET A 1 -11.60 -12.88 22.67
N ALA A 2 -10.92 -11.82 22.23
CA ALA A 2 -10.81 -11.50 20.82
C ALA A 2 -9.53 -12.17 20.32
N GLY A 3 -9.68 -13.21 19.50
CA GLY A 3 -8.56 -13.81 18.80
C GLY A 3 -7.97 -12.75 17.88
N ALA A 4 -6.74 -12.34 18.16
CA ALA A 4 -5.90 -11.75 17.13
C ALA A 4 -5.73 -12.82 16.07
N ASP A 5 -6.39 -12.64 14.93
CA ASP A 5 -6.19 -13.49 13.76
C ASP A 5 -4.72 -13.31 13.36
N PRO A 6 -3.87 -14.34 13.49
CA PRO A 6 -2.49 -14.24 13.07
C PRO A 6 -2.51 -14.20 11.54
N LEU A 7 -1.65 -13.38 10.93
CA LEU A 7 -1.34 -13.34 9.49
C LEU A 7 -2.05 -12.28 8.61
N THR A 8 -2.52 -11.14 9.15
CA THR A 8 -2.57 -9.94 8.30
C THR A 8 -1.14 -9.40 8.14
N PRO A 9 -0.55 -9.36 6.93
CA PRO A 9 0.66 -8.59 6.71
C PRO A 9 0.31 -7.09 6.76
N ALA A 10 0.11 -6.63 7.98
CA ALA A 10 0.06 -5.23 8.35
C ALA A 10 1.50 -4.75 8.52
N PHE A 11 1.82 -3.60 7.95
CA PHE A 11 3.03 -2.89 8.34
C PHE A 11 2.65 -1.64 9.13
N ALA A 12 3.38 -1.41 10.24
CA ALA A 12 3.28 -0.18 11.03
C ALA A 12 3.62 1.04 10.17
N GLU A 13 3.37 2.26 10.65
CA GLU A 13 3.62 3.48 9.88
C GLU A 13 5.09 3.55 9.40
N ILE A 14 5.30 3.50 8.08
CA ILE A 14 6.61 3.66 7.46
C ILE A 14 6.66 5.01 6.77
N CYS A 15 7.64 5.81 7.15
CA CYS A 15 7.94 7.11 6.55
C CYS A 15 9.16 7.01 5.65
N ASN A 16 9.11 7.61 4.45
CA ASN A 16 10.25 7.64 3.53
C ASN A 16 11.30 8.72 3.86
N GLY A 17 11.11 9.45 4.96
CA GLY A 17 11.97 10.56 5.41
C GLY A 17 11.99 11.79 4.49
N THR A 18 11.31 11.73 3.34
CA THR A 18 11.43 12.70 2.24
C THR A 18 10.11 13.41 1.96
N SER A 19 8.98 12.74 2.12
CA SER A 19 7.66 13.30 1.82
C SER A 19 6.64 12.96 2.90
N GLY A 20 6.44 11.68 3.16
CA GLY A 20 5.31 11.25 3.96
C GLY A 20 5.43 9.83 4.46
N CYS A 21 4.34 9.38 5.05
CA CYS A 21 4.22 8.10 5.73
C CYS A 21 3.02 7.34 5.21
N VAL A 22 3.10 6.01 5.25
CA VAL A 22 1.98 5.12 4.92
C VAL A 22 1.87 4.02 5.95
N THR A 23 0.62 3.66 6.24
CA THR A 23 0.20 2.50 7.02
C THR A 23 -0.72 1.68 6.14
N ALA A 24 -0.58 0.36 6.13
CA ALA A 24 -1.55 -0.49 5.47
C ALA A 24 -1.67 -1.87 6.13
N ASP A 25 -2.91 -2.33 6.22
CA ASP A 25 -3.32 -3.70 6.42
C ASP A 25 -3.66 -4.30 5.05
N ILE A 26 -2.95 -5.36 4.67
CA ILE A 26 -3.17 -6.04 3.40
C ILE A 26 -3.66 -7.46 3.68
N SER A 27 -4.73 -7.86 3.02
CA SER A 27 -5.29 -9.21 3.10
C SER A 27 -5.50 -9.78 1.72
N PHE A 28 -5.22 -11.07 1.56
CA PHE A 28 -5.40 -11.79 0.30
C PHE A 28 -6.57 -12.74 0.42
N SER A 29 -7.44 -12.72 -0.58
CA SER A 29 -8.47 -13.73 -0.76
C SER A 29 -8.05 -14.73 -1.84
N ASN A 30 -8.97 -15.62 -2.22
CA ASN A 30 -8.70 -16.64 -3.24
C ASN A 30 -8.20 -16.00 -4.56
N ARG A 31 -8.77 -14.86 -4.96
CA ARG A 31 -8.38 -14.14 -6.19
C ARG A 31 -8.17 -12.64 -6.04
N SER A 32 -8.49 -12.02 -4.90
CA SER A 32 -8.36 -10.57 -4.71
C SER A 32 -7.35 -10.22 -3.63
N ALA A 33 -6.95 -8.96 -3.57
CA ALA A 33 -6.24 -8.38 -2.45
C ALA A 33 -7.00 -7.14 -1.97
N THR A 34 -7.17 -7.01 -0.66
CA THR A 34 -7.77 -5.84 -0.03
C THR A 34 -6.71 -5.11 0.77
N VAL A 35 -6.61 -3.80 0.55
CA VAL A 35 -5.64 -2.90 1.19
C VAL A 35 -6.42 -1.81 1.91
N VAL A 36 -6.24 -1.72 3.22
CA VAL A 36 -6.88 -0.71 4.08
C VAL A 36 -5.79 0.04 4.81
N GLY A 37 -5.88 1.37 4.92
CA GLY A 37 -4.84 2.11 5.61
C GLY A 37 -4.95 3.61 5.46
N ASN A 38 -3.84 4.30 5.75
CA ASN A 38 -3.74 5.75 5.66
C ASN A 38 -2.41 6.16 5.04
N VAL A 39 -2.44 7.26 4.27
CA VAL A 39 -1.25 7.97 3.81
C VAL A 39 -1.24 9.36 4.42
N PHE A 40 -0.07 9.85 4.79
CA PHE A 40 0.13 11.18 5.36
C PHE A 40 1.28 11.88 4.66
N ASP A 41 1.13 13.17 4.41
CA ASP A 41 2.19 14.06 3.94
C ASP A 41 2.73 14.85 5.14
N ASP A 42 3.81 14.36 5.75
CA ASP A 42 4.35 14.86 7.03
C ASP A 42 5.41 15.97 6.83
N ARG A 43 6.13 15.93 5.70
CA ARG A 43 7.32 16.79 5.46
C ARG A 43 7.05 17.97 4.54
N ASN A 44 5.78 18.31 4.31
CA ASN A 44 5.38 19.46 3.51
C ASN A 44 5.92 19.38 2.06
N ALA A 45 5.96 18.17 1.49
CA ALA A 45 6.43 17.90 0.12
C ALA A 45 5.41 18.31 -0.96
N GLY A 46 4.48 19.21 -0.63
CA GLY A 46 3.32 19.60 -1.44
C GLY A 46 2.24 18.52 -1.49
N SER A 47 2.60 17.27 -1.75
CA SER A 47 1.76 16.09 -1.54
C SER A 47 2.59 14.80 -1.58
N THR A 48 2.06 13.75 -0.94
CA THR A 48 2.62 12.40 -0.98
C THR A 48 1.61 11.44 -1.59
N THR A 49 2.05 10.61 -2.53
CA THR A 49 1.23 9.55 -3.15
C THR A 49 1.72 8.18 -2.71
N ALA A 50 0.86 7.41 -2.03
CA ALA A 50 1.07 5.99 -1.81
C ALA A 50 0.69 5.23 -3.09
N VAL A 51 1.56 4.30 -3.49
CA VAL A 51 1.41 3.44 -4.68
C VAL A 51 1.35 1.99 -4.21
N PHE A 52 0.36 1.25 -4.70
CA PHE A 52 0.13 -0.15 -4.41
C PHE A 52 0.13 -0.91 -5.74
N ASP A 53 1.24 -1.58 -6.04
CA ASP A 53 1.37 -2.39 -7.24
C ASP A 53 1.01 -3.84 -6.90
N PHE A 54 0.01 -4.37 -7.59
CA PHE A 54 -0.49 -5.72 -7.42
C PHE A 54 0.19 -6.64 -8.43
N TYR A 55 0.72 -7.75 -7.94
CA TYR A 55 1.41 -8.76 -8.73
C TYR A 55 0.70 -10.10 -8.63
N THR A 56 0.80 -10.84 -9.73
CA THR A 56 0.40 -12.25 -9.84
C THR A 56 1.65 -13.10 -10.01
N ALA A 57 1.49 -14.42 -10.03
CA ALA A 57 2.58 -15.34 -10.37
C ALA A 57 3.21 -15.05 -11.75
N ASN A 58 2.48 -14.37 -12.65
CA ASN A 58 2.95 -14.01 -13.99
C ASN A 58 3.55 -12.59 -14.08
N GLY A 59 3.68 -11.88 -12.96
CA GLY A 59 4.24 -10.53 -12.89
C GLY A 59 3.20 -9.45 -12.56
N TYR A 60 3.55 -8.21 -12.92
CA TYR A 60 2.74 -7.02 -12.65
C TYR A 60 1.33 -7.16 -13.24
N TYR A 61 0.33 -6.73 -12.48
CA TYR A 61 -1.07 -6.83 -12.87
C TYR A 61 -1.76 -5.46 -12.91
N SER A 62 -1.75 -4.73 -11.79
CA SER A 62 -2.41 -3.42 -11.72
C SER A 62 -1.79 -2.55 -10.63
N THR A 63 -2.15 -1.26 -10.63
CA THR A 63 -1.71 -0.30 -9.61
C THR A 63 -2.93 0.45 -9.07
N GLN A 64 -2.98 0.63 -7.76
CA GLN A 64 -3.86 1.59 -7.09
C GLN A 64 -3.01 2.66 -6.42
N THR A 65 -3.56 3.87 -6.30
CA THR A 65 -2.85 4.98 -5.65
C THR A 65 -3.76 5.76 -4.71
N ARG A 66 -3.16 6.40 -3.69
CA ARG A 66 -3.81 7.41 -2.86
C ARG A 66 -2.88 8.58 -2.61
N THR A 67 -3.36 9.80 -2.84
CA THR A 67 -2.60 11.03 -2.59
C THR A 67 -3.15 11.81 -1.41
N ALA A 68 -2.25 12.22 -0.51
CA ALA A 68 -2.50 13.12 0.61
C ALA A 68 -1.76 14.46 0.42
N THR A 69 -2.36 15.54 0.90
CA THR A 69 -1.81 16.91 0.85
C THR A 69 -1.93 17.53 2.24
N ASN A 70 -0.83 17.54 3.01
CA ASN A 70 -0.78 18.05 4.39
C ASN A 70 -1.88 17.49 5.34
N GLU A 71 -2.46 16.34 5.02
CA GLU A 71 -3.53 15.70 5.79
C GLU A 71 -3.37 14.19 5.81
N ARG A 72 -3.83 13.52 6.88
CA ARG A 72 -3.94 12.06 6.91
C ARG A 72 -5.15 11.65 6.08
N LYS A 73 -4.92 10.85 5.05
CA LYS A 73 -5.97 10.41 4.13
C LYS A 73 -6.16 8.89 4.19
N PRO A 74 -7.34 8.40 4.60
CA PRO A 74 -7.63 6.99 4.58
C PRO A 74 -7.82 6.47 3.15
N PHE A 75 -7.58 5.19 2.98
CA PHE A 75 -7.92 4.45 1.78
C PHE A 75 -8.42 3.05 2.10
N HIS A 76 -9.25 2.54 1.19
CA HIS A 76 -9.71 1.17 1.19
C HIS A 76 -9.86 0.76 -0.28
N PHE A 77 -9.05 -0.18 -0.70
CA PHE A 77 -9.07 -0.75 -2.05
C PHE A 77 -9.32 -2.25 -1.96
N THR A 78 -10.12 -2.77 -2.88
CA THR A 78 -10.20 -4.21 -3.14
C THR A 78 -9.94 -4.42 -4.61
N GLU A 79 -8.82 -5.06 -4.91
CA GLU A 79 -8.37 -5.32 -6.27
C GLU A 79 -8.71 -6.77 -6.65
N PRO A 80 -9.61 -6.99 -7.62
CA PRO A 80 -9.90 -8.32 -8.13
C PRO A 80 -8.76 -8.79 -9.05
N GLY A 81 -8.22 -9.97 -8.77
CA GLY A 81 -7.16 -10.59 -9.58
C GLY A 81 -7.69 -11.66 -10.56
N PRO A 82 -6.81 -12.09 -11.48
CA PRO A 82 -7.13 -13.08 -12.51
C PRO A 82 -7.17 -14.50 -11.92
N VAL A 83 -7.35 -15.50 -12.79
CA VAL A 83 -7.12 -16.91 -12.41
C VAL A 83 -5.67 -17.07 -11.92
N GLY A 84 -5.50 -17.64 -10.72
CA GLY A 84 -4.21 -17.68 -10.01
C GLY A 84 -4.07 -16.62 -8.91
N GLY A 85 -4.89 -15.56 -8.95
CA GLY A 85 -4.97 -14.55 -7.91
C GLY A 85 -3.74 -13.63 -7.80
N ILE A 86 -3.85 -12.67 -6.87
CA ILE A 86 -2.77 -11.78 -6.49
C ILE A 86 -1.93 -12.47 -5.43
N ASN A 87 -0.60 -12.46 -5.59
CA ASN A 87 0.34 -13.11 -4.67
C ASN A 87 1.31 -12.13 -4.00
N LEU A 88 1.39 -10.88 -4.46
CA LEU A 88 2.23 -9.84 -3.90
C LEU A 88 1.57 -8.47 -4.08
N VAL A 89 1.64 -7.64 -3.05
CA VAL A 89 1.41 -6.20 -3.14
C VAL A 89 2.70 -5.49 -2.77
N ARG A 90 3.24 -4.70 -3.70
CA ARG A 90 4.38 -3.82 -3.48
C ARG A 90 3.88 -2.43 -3.15
N VAL A 91 4.40 -1.85 -2.08
CA VAL A 91 4.03 -0.52 -1.60
C VAL A 91 5.21 0.44 -1.78
N GLY A 92 4.90 1.63 -2.29
CA GLY A 92 5.85 2.73 -2.40
C GLY A 92 5.22 4.08 -2.07
N LEU A 93 6.07 5.08 -1.90
CA LEU A 93 5.69 6.48 -1.73
C LEU A 93 6.35 7.34 -2.79
N ILE A 94 5.59 8.26 -3.37
CA ILE A 94 6.07 9.29 -4.29
C ILE A 94 5.98 10.65 -3.60
N ALA A 95 7.11 11.35 -3.56
CA ALA A 95 7.18 12.76 -3.19
C ALA A 95 6.79 13.61 -4.41
N ASN A 96 5.57 14.13 -4.48
CA ASN A 96 5.08 14.78 -5.71
C ASN A 96 5.82 16.08 -6.06
N ALA A 97 6.44 16.76 -5.09
CA ALA A 97 7.30 17.91 -5.38
C ALA A 97 8.56 17.56 -6.20
N THR A 98 9.10 16.35 -6.06
CA THR A 98 10.36 15.93 -6.71
C THR A 98 10.18 14.78 -7.70
N GLY A 99 9.04 14.08 -7.66
CA GLY A 99 8.81 12.83 -8.39
C GLY A 99 9.60 11.64 -7.82
N ALA A 100 10.28 11.79 -6.68
CA ALA A 100 11.09 10.73 -6.11
C ALA A 100 10.22 9.57 -5.60
N TYR A 101 10.46 8.37 -6.12
CA TYR A 101 9.84 7.13 -5.63
C TYR A 101 10.69 6.51 -4.53
N THR A 102 10.07 6.09 -3.44
CA THR A 102 10.69 5.32 -2.37
C THR A 102 9.93 4.02 -2.16
N PHE A 103 10.65 2.91 -2.21
CA PHE A 103 10.12 1.61 -1.84
C PHE A 103 9.83 1.56 -0.34
N VAL A 104 8.69 0.99 0.04
CA VAL A 104 8.25 0.86 1.43
C VAL A 104 8.26 -0.59 1.88
N ALA A 105 7.50 -1.46 1.20
CA ALA A 105 7.33 -2.84 1.62
C ALA A 105 6.88 -3.73 0.45
N ASP A 106 7.24 -5.01 0.54
CA ASP A 106 6.64 -6.09 -0.26
C ASP A 106 5.84 -6.99 0.69
N VAL A 107 4.57 -7.20 0.36
CA VAL A 107 3.63 -7.98 1.16
C VAL A 107 3.15 -9.17 0.34
N TYR A 108 3.51 -10.37 0.75
CA TYR A 108 3.19 -11.61 0.04
C TYR A 108 1.94 -12.28 0.58
N LYS A 109 1.21 -12.94 -0.32
CA LYS A 109 0.18 -13.92 0.06
C LYS A 109 0.87 -15.12 0.73
N LEU A 110 0.43 -15.43 1.94
CA LEU A 110 0.89 -16.58 2.73
C LEU A 110 0.18 -17.88 2.31
#